data_AF-A0A6G3WIF1-F1
#
_entry.id   AF-A0A6G3WIF1-F1
#
_cell.length_a   1.000
_cell.length_b   1.000
_cell.length_c   1.000
_cell.angle_alpha   90.00
_cell.angle_beta   90.00
_cell.angle_gamma   90.00
#
_symmetry.space_group_name_H-M   'P 1'
#
loop_
_entity.id
_entity.type
_entity.pdbx_description
1 polymer ?
#
loop_
_entity_poly.entity_id
_entity_poly.type
_entity_poly.pdbx_seq_one_letter_code
_entity_poly.pdbx_strand_id
1 'polypeptide(L)'
;LLPLAATATNRHPVHRAARMVLQGLATRTGLGANVAVRRGSELMFLGNFEGTRAPKSYTQAGHTAPLHATSIGKCLLTGLTP
;
A
#
# COMPACT_ATOMS: atom_id res chain seq x y z
N LEU A 1 -7.57 -17.08 11.68
CA LEU A 1 -7.62 -16.34 10.40
C LEU A 1 -6.60 -15.20 10.35
N LEU A 2 -6.58 -14.28 11.32
CA LEU A 2 -5.64 -13.14 11.33
C LEU A 2 -4.14 -13.52 11.19
N PRO A 3 -3.61 -14.58 11.85
CA PRO A 3 -2.20 -14.95 11.68
C PRO A 3 -1.87 -15.37 10.24
N LEU A 4 -2.77 -16.07 9.55
CA LEU A 4 -2.57 -16.49 8.15
C LEU A 4 -2.58 -15.30 7.19
N ALA A 5 -3.45 -14.32 7.41
CA ALA A 5 -3.48 -13.09 6.62
C ALA A 5 -2.21 -12.24 6.82
N ALA A 6 -1.73 -12.16 8.06
CA ALA A 6 -0.49 -11.47 8.39
C ALA A 6 0.73 -12.18 7.78
N THR A 7 0.80 -13.51 7.82
CA THR A 7 1.90 -14.26 7.18
C THR A 7 1.86 -14.13 5.67
N ALA A 8 0.69 -14.20 5.03
CA ALA A 8 0.54 -14.01 3.59
C ALA A 8 1.03 -12.63 3.15
N THR A 9 0.64 -11.56 3.86
CA THR A 9 1.10 -10.19 3.58
C THR A 9 2.61 -10.06 3.77
N ASN A 10 3.14 -10.55 4.90
CA ASN A 10 4.57 -10.49 5.20
C ASN A 10 5.43 -11.30 4.22
N ARG A 11 4.87 -12.30 3.54
CA ARG A 11 5.57 -13.09 2.50
C ARG A 11 5.41 -12.49 1.11
N HIS A 12 4.55 -11.50 0.91
CA HIS A 12 4.38 -10.86 -0.40
C HIS A 12 5.69 -10.13 -0.79
N PRO A 13 6.28 -10.43 -1.96
CA PRO A 13 7.60 -9.91 -2.34
C PRO A 13 7.62 -8.37 -2.38
N VAL A 14 6.56 -7.76 -2.93
CA VAL A 14 6.40 -6.29 -2.95
C VAL A 14 6.33 -5.69 -1.54
N HIS A 15 5.64 -6.35 -0.59
CA HIS A 15 5.58 -5.85 0.79
C HIS A 15 6.97 -5.86 1.44
N ARG A 16 7.71 -6.97 1.28
CA ARG A 16 9.08 -7.10 1.80
C ARG A 16 10.02 -6.04 1.23
N ALA A 17 9.99 -5.85 -0.09
CA ALA A 17 10.84 -4.87 -0.76
C ALA A 17 10.48 -3.42 -0.38
N ALA A 18 9.19 -3.11 -0.23
CA ALA A 18 8.73 -1.76 0.05
C ALA A 18 8.96 -1.31 1.50
N ARG A 19 9.06 -2.24 2.47
CA ARG A 19 9.06 -1.94 3.90
C ARG A 19 10.09 -0.89 4.31
N MET A 20 11.37 -1.07 3.98
CA MET A 20 12.40 -0.11 4.37
C MET A 20 12.28 1.21 3.59
N VAL A 21 11.88 1.14 2.32
CA VAL A 21 11.71 2.30 1.45
C VAL A 21 10.60 3.21 1.98
N LEU A 22 9.44 2.64 2.32
CA LEU A 22 8.31 3.36 2.87
C LEU A 22 8.61 3.95 4.24
N GLN A 23 9.27 3.18 5.13
CA GLN A 23 9.69 3.71 6.43
C GLN A 23 10.60 4.94 6.25
N GLY A 24 11.63 4.83 5.40
CA GLY A 24 12.51 5.96 5.13
C GLY A 24 11.78 7.15 4.51
N LEU A 25 10.83 6.91 3.61
CA LEU A 25 10.02 7.96 3.00
C LEU A 25 9.11 8.65 4.03
N ALA A 26 8.42 7.89 4.87
CA ALA A 26 7.57 8.41 5.94
C ALA A 26 8.39 9.23 6.95
N THR A 27 9.58 8.75 7.33
CA THR A 27 10.49 9.48 8.22
C THR A 27 10.97 10.78 7.60
N ARG A 28 11.42 10.78 6.34
CA ARG A 28 11.95 12.00 5.69
C ARG A 28 10.87 13.03 5.40
N THR A 29 9.69 12.59 4.98
CA THR A 29 8.59 13.50 4.62
C THR A 29 7.73 13.88 5.81
N GLY A 30 7.76 13.10 6.90
CA GLY A 30 6.82 13.21 8.00
C GLY A 30 5.37 12.86 7.62
N LEU A 31 5.12 12.32 6.42
CA LEU A 31 3.77 12.02 5.92
C LEU A 31 3.52 10.51 5.84
N GLY A 32 2.28 10.14 5.49
CA GLY A 32 1.91 8.74 5.25
C GLY A 32 2.52 8.21 3.95
N ALA A 33 3.10 7.01 4.00
CA ALA A 33 3.69 6.32 2.86
C ALA A 33 3.02 4.96 2.66
N ASN A 34 2.44 4.75 1.48
CA ASN A 34 1.60 3.60 1.16
C ASN A 34 2.20 2.75 0.04
N VAL A 35 1.97 1.44 0.10
CA VAL A 35 2.20 0.51 -1.02
C VAL A 35 0.98 -0.35 -1.24
N ALA A 36 0.64 -0.56 -2.50
CA ALA A 36 -0.45 -1.42 -2.93
C ALA A 36 -0.07 -2.18 -4.20
N VAL A 37 -0.84 -3.22 -4.50
CA VAL A 37 -0.74 -3.97 -5.76
C VAL A 37 -2.08 -4.00 -6.46
N ARG A 38 -2.07 -4.08 -7.79
CA ARG A 38 -3.30 -4.24 -8.57
C ARG A 38 -3.87 -5.65 -8.41
N ARG A 39 -5.19 -5.74 -8.24
CA ARG A 39 -5.99 -6.96 -8.21
C ARG A 39 -7.21 -6.74 -9.11
N GLY A 40 -7.10 -7.12 -10.38
CA GLY A 40 -8.15 -6.85 -11.37
C GLY A 40 -8.36 -5.34 -11.57
N SER A 41 -9.58 -4.87 -11.30
CA SER A 41 -10.03 -3.47 -11.36
C SER A 41 -9.90 -2.70 -10.03
N GLU A 42 -9.33 -3.35 -9.01
CA GLU A 42 -9.07 -2.75 -7.69
C GLU A 42 -7.56 -2.76 -7.39
N LEU A 43 -7.17 -1.98 -6.39
CA LEU A 43 -5.91 -2.17 -5.69
C LEU A 43 -6.15 -2.86 -4.35
N MET A 44 -5.12 -3.50 -3.83
CA MET A 44 -5.04 -4.03 -2.48
C MET A 44 -3.84 -3.42 -1.77
N PHE A 45 -4.08 -2.76 -0.65
CA PHE A 45 -3.02 -2.20 0.19
C PHE A 45 -2.18 -3.33 0.79
N LEU A 46 -0.86 -3.22 0.67
CA LEU A 46 0.09 -4.14 1.30
C LEU A 46 0.71 -3.55 2.55
N GLY A 47 0.75 -2.22 2.70
CA GLY A 47 1.27 -1.59 3.90
C GLY A 47 1.16 -0.07 3.87
N ASN A 48 1.14 0.51 5.06
CA ASN A 48 1.16 1.95 5.29
C ASN A 48 2.09 2.26 6.46
N PHE A 49 2.92 3.28 6.30
CA PHE A 49 3.81 3.80 7.33
C PHE A 49 3.46 5.25 7.62
N GLU A 50 3.36 5.60 8.90
CA GLU A 50 2.99 6.95 9.35
C GLU A 50 4.24 7.72 9.77
N GLY A 51 4.48 8.86 9.11
CA GLY A 51 5.42 9.86 9.61
C GLY A 51 4.80 10.71 10.73
N THR A 52 5.61 11.57 11.36
CA THR A 52 5.21 12.36 12.54
C THR A 52 4.06 13.35 12.32
N ARG A 53 3.78 13.72 11.07
CA ARG A 53 2.71 14.63 10.65
C ARG A 53 1.58 13.90 9.91
N ALA A 54 1.66 12.57 9.81
CA ALA A 54 0.63 11.80 9.13
C ALA A 54 -0.64 11.76 10.01
N PRO A 55 -1.83 12.05 9.45
CA PRO A 55 -3.07 11.72 10.13
C PRO A 55 -3.15 10.19 10.31
N LYS A 56 -3.92 9.74 11.31
CA LYS A 56 -4.14 8.31 11.53
C LYS A 56 -4.73 7.69 10.28
N SER A 57 -4.06 6.66 9.78
CA SER A 57 -4.47 6.02 8.55
C SER A 57 -5.49 4.93 8.80
N TYR A 58 -6.52 4.91 7.97
CA TYR A 58 -7.48 3.81 7.88
C TYR A 58 -7.08 2.76 6.84
N THR A 59 -5.95 2.96 6.13
CA THR A 59 -5.44 2.00 5.15
C THR A 59 -4.77 0.83 5.87
N GLN A 60 -5.51 -0.27 6.05
CA GLN A 60 -4.99 -1.51 6.59
C GLN A 60 -4.48 -2.42 5.46
N ALA A 61 -3.42 -3.19 5.72
CA ALA A 61 -3.01 -4.25 4.82
C ALA A 61 -4.18 -5.22 4.55
N GLY A 62 -4.39 -5.55 3.28
CA GLY A 62 -5.52 -6.35 2.80
C GLY A 62 -6.77 -5.55 2.43
N HIS A 63 -6.88 -4.27 2.81
CA HIS A 63 -7.99 -3.42 2.36
C HIS A 63 -7.90 -3.17 0.85
N THR A 64 -9.04 -3.13 0.15
CA THR A 64 -9.09 -2.85 -1.30
C THR A 64 -9.77 -1.52 -1.61
N ALA A 65 -9.51 -0.99 -2.79
CA ALA A 65 -10.16 0.22 -3.29
C ALA A 65 -10.22 0.21 -4.82
N PRO A 66 -11.24 0.83 -5.45
CA PRO A 66 -11.27 0.98 -6.90
C PRO A 66 -10.05 1.74 -7.43
N LEU A 67 -9.52 1.32 -8.59
CA LEU A 67 -8.31 1.94 -9.15
C LEU A 67 -8.50 3.44 -9.46
N HIS A 68 -9.66 3.82 -10.00
CA HIS A 68 -9.93 5.22 -10.37
C HIS A 68 -10.10 6.15 -9.15
N ALA A 69 -10.42 5.58 -7.98
CA ALA A 69 -10.77 6.34 -6.77
C ALA A 69 -9.56 6.69 -5.88
N THR A 70 -8.35 6.28 -6.26
CA THR A 70 -7.13 6.52 -5.47
C THR A 70 -6.00 7.02 -6.35
N SER A 71 -5.08 7.81 -5.79
CA SER A 71 -3.89 8.25 -6.53
C SER A 71 -3.01 7.07 -6.98
N ILE A 72 -2.80 6.07 -6.10
CA ILE A 72 -2.04 4.86 -6.44
C ILE A 72 -2.72 4.09 -7.56
N GLY A 73 -4.04 3.93 -7.50
CA GLY A 73 -4.79 3.19 -8.50
C GLY A 73 -4.74 3.86 -9.87
N LYS A 74 -4.81 5.19 -9.93
CA LYS A 74 -4.59 5.93 -11.19
C LYS A 74 -3.19 5.69 -11.77
N CYS A 75 -2.15 5.66 -10.93
CA CYS A 75 -0.81 5.29 -11.38
C CYS A 75 -0.74 3.85 -11.90
N LEU A 76 -1.50 2.91 -11.32
CA LEU A 76 -1.54 1.52 -11.78
C LEU A 76 -2.29 1.36 -13.12
N LEU A 77 -3.17 2.29 -13.49
CA LEU A 77 -3.89 2.27 -14.77
C LEU A 77 -2.99 2.66 -15.95
N THR A 78 -1.91 3.42 -15.74
CA THR A 78 -1.06 3.92 -16.84
C THR A 78 -0.30 2.82 -17.58
N GLY A 79 -0.15 1.65 -16.97
CA GLY A 79 0.48 0.47 -17.57
C GLY A 79 -0.50 -0.52 -18.21
N LEU A 80 -1.79 -0.17 -18.33
CA LEU A 80 -2.79 -1.03 -18.97
C LEU A 80 -2.96 -0.67 -20.44
N THR A 81 -3.07 -1.71 -21.27
CA THR A 81 -3.52 -1.58 -22.66
C THR A 81 -5.03 -1.31 -22.67
N PRO A 82 -5.54 -0.46 -23.60
CA PRO A 82 -6.98 -0.25 -23.79
C PRO A 82 -7.77 -1.54 -24.04
#